data_AF-A0A1A0U2L6-F1
#
_entry.id   AF-A0A1A0U2L6-F1
#
_cell.length_a   1.000
_cell.length_b   1.000
_cell.length_c   1.000
_cell.angle_alpha   90.00
_cell.angle_beta   90.00
_cell.angle_gamma   90.00
#
_symmetry.space_group_name_H-M   'P 1'
#
loop_
_entity.id
_entity.type
_entity.pdbx_description
1 polymer ?
#
loop_
_entity_poly.entity_id
_entity_poly.type
_entity_poly.pdbx_seq_one_letter_code
_entity_poly.pdbx_strand_id
1 'polypeptide(L)'
;MRHRTQPPQDIDVQVTIRGELPAAAEYARTKVGELTRYASRPVRHARVRLTRHRDPAVQRPVVAQANLDVDGRPVRAQVQADTAREAVDLLVGRLRRRLERAAEHWDARRGELPPAGPHEWRHESEPAHRPNYFPRPADQRRVIRRKSFTMAPCTVDDAAREMDLLDYDFHLFTEKGTGTASVLYHAGPTGYRLALAAPALADRVSQYALPVTISQQPLPCLTEEGAADRLAMLGLPFLFFIHAAYGCASVLYHRYDGHYGLITPAG
;
A
#
# COMPACT_ATOMS: atom_id res chain seq x y z
N MET A 1 -3.15 -1.05 44.56
CA MET A 1 -2.21 -0.94 43.42
C MET A 1 -2.72 0.19 42.53
N ARG A 2 -1.95 1.27 42.38
CA ARG A 2 -2.37 2.44 41.61
C ARG A 2 -2.18 2.15 40.12
N HIS A 3 -3.28 2.15 39.36
CA HIS A 3 -3.21 2.18 37.90
C HIS A 3 -2.45 3.44 37.48
N ARG A 4 -1.23 3.25 36.99
CA ARG A 4 -0.41 4.32 36.44
C ARG A 4 -0.92 4.58 35.03
N THR A 5 -1.89 5.47 34.90
CA THR A 5 -2.32 6.00 33.60
C THR A 5 -1.12 6.71 33.00
N GLN A 6 -0.47 6.08 32.02
CA GLN A 6 0.59 6.74 31.26
C GLN A 6 -0.03 7.97 30.57
N PRO A 7 0.61 9.16 30.67
CA PRO A 7 0.14 10.32 29.92
C PRO A 7 0.14 9.99 28.43
N PRO A 8 -0.78 10.54 27.63
CA PRO A 8 -0.75 10.38 26.19
C PRO A 8 0.64 10.81 25.70
N GLN A 9 1.35 9.90 25.05
CA GLN A 9 2.61 10.25 24.41
C GLN A 9 2.28 11.36 23.41
N ASP A 10 2.87 12.54 23.63
CA ASP A 10 2.69 13.69 22.75
C ASP A 10 3.45 13.37 21.46
N ILE A 11 2.72 12.79 20.51
CA ILE A 11 3.29 12.31 19.26
C ILE A 11 3.35 13.47 18.30
N ASP A 12 4.49 13.63 17.63
CA ASP A 12 4.64 14.63 16.58
C ASP A 12 3.76 14.25 15.38
N VAL A 13 2.54 14.79 15.37
CA VAL A 13 1.55 14.62 14.30
C VAL A 13 1.63 15.85 13.38
N GLN A 14 2.36 15.68 12.28
CA GLN A 14 2.48 16.70 11.24
C GLN A 14 1.30 16.59 10.25
N VAL A 15 0.49 17.65 10.17
CA VAL A 15 -0.64 17.71 9.25
C VAL A 15 -0.35 18.72 8.13
N THR A 16 -0.38 18.26 6.87
CA THR A 16 -0.27 19.10 5.69
C THR A 16 -1.60 19.17 4.96
N ILE A 17 -2.13 20.37 4.73
CA ILE A 17 -3.35 20.59 3.95
C ILE A 17 -2.99 21.21 2.59
N ARG A 18 -3.58 20.68 1.53
CA ARG A 18 -3.55 21.26 0.18
C ARG A 18 -4.97 21.54 -0.30
N GLY A 19 -5.30 22.82 -0.42
CA GLY A 19 -6.66 23.30 -0.72
C GLY A 19 -7.33 23.90 0.51
N GLU A 20 -8.55 24.41 0.33
CA GLU A 20 -9.32 25.03 1.42
C GLU A 20 -10.10 23.95 2.19
N LEU A 21 -9.57 23.57 3.35
CA LEU A 21 -10.16 22.61 4.29
C LEU A 21 -10.05 23.17 5.72
N PRO A 22 -10.86 24.18 6.09
CA PRO A 22 -10.80 24.80 7.42
C PRO A 22 -11.17 23.79 8.51
N ALA A 23 -10.54 23.91 9.69
CA ALA A 23 -10.69 23.05 10.86
C ALA A 23 -10.34 21.55 10.67
N ALA A 24 -9.98 21.10 9.46
CA ALA A 24 -9.64 19.71 9.21
C ALA A 24 -8.28 19.31 9.81
N ALA A 25 -7.35 20.26 9.98
CA ALA A 25 -6.02 19.99 10.53
C ALA A 25 -6.10 19.57 12.01
N GLU A 26 -6.79 20.36 12.82
CA GLU A 26 -6.95 20.09 14.26
C GLU A 26 -7.71 18.78 14.47
N TYR A 27 -8.81 18.59 13.72
CA TYR A 27 -9.59 17.37 13.76
C TYR A 27 -8.76 16.12 13.42
N ALA A 28 -7.95 16.18 12.36
CA ALA A 28 -7.05 15.10 11.99
C ALA A 28 -6.00 14.84 13.07
N ARG A 29 -5.41 15.91 13.65
CA ARG A 29 -4.42 15.79 14.72
C ARG A 29 -4.97 15.06 15.92
N THR A 30 -6.13 15.48 16.43
CA THR A 30 -6.78 14.85 17.59
C THR A 30 -7.10 13.38 17.30
N LYS A 31 -7.77 13.09 16.18
CA LYS A 31 -8.26 11.74 15.89
C LYS A 31 -7.13 10.76 15.57
N VAL A 32 -6.05 11.21 14.93
CA VAL A 32 -4.86 10.38 14.70
C VAL A 32 -4.04 10.20 15.97
N GLY A 33 -3.94 11.24 16.81
CA GLY A 33 -3.31 11.12 18.13
C GLY A 33 -3.99 10.09 19.03
N GLU A 34 -5.32 9.95 18.92
CA GLU A 34 -6.07 8.90 19.62
C GLU A 34 -5.76 7.46 19.15
N LEU A 35 -5.23 7.25 17.94
CA LEU A 35 -4.95 5.91 17.42
C LEU A 35 -3.79 5.20 18.14
N THR A 36 -2.99 5.98 18.85
CA THR A 36 -1.73 5.58 19.46
C THR A 36 -1.95 4.56 20.58
N ARG A 37 -3.15 4.57 21.19
CA ARG A 37 -3.61 3.56 22.16
C ARG A 37 -3.83 2.17 21.58
N TYR A 38 -3.97 2.04 20.25
CA TYR A 38 -4.18 0.75 19.57
C TYR A 38 -2.89 0.19 18.96
N ALA A 39 -1.80 0.97 18.97
CA ALA A 39 -0.52 0.49 18.48
C ALA A 39 0.14 -0.41 19.53
N SER A 40 0.67 -1.57 19.09
CA SER A 40 1.43 -2.47 19.97
C SER A 40 2.77 -1.91 20.44
N ARG A 41 3.26 -0.85 19.78
CA ARG A 41 4.52 -0.17 20.10
C ARG A 41 4.34 1.36 19.99
N PRO A 42 5.23 2.15 20.59
CA PRO A 42 5.18 3.61 20.49
C PRO A 42 5.17 4.08 19.04
N VAL A 43 4.24 4.98 18.72
CA VAL A 43 4.22 5.68 17.44
C VAL A 43 5.22 6.83 17.53
N ARG A 44 6.32 6.78 16.78
CA ARG A 44 7.40 7.77 16.88
C ARG A 44 7.08 9.05 16.11
N HIS A 45 6.42 8.90 14.96
CA HIS A 45 6.07 10.03 14.10
C HIS A 45 4.79 9.71 13.32
N ALA A 46 3.98 10.73 13.09
CA ALA A 46 2.76 10.62 12.30
C ALA A 46 2.67 11.78 11.30
N ARG A 47 2.50 11.45 10.01
CA ARG A 47 2.29 12.44 8.96
C ARG A 47 0.95 12.24 8.29
N VAL A 48 0.11 13.26 8.34
CA VAL A 48 -1.20 13.29 7.69
C VAL A 48 -1.20 14.33 6.57
N ARG A 49 -1.71 13.94 5.41
CA ARG A 49 -1.87 14.81 4.25
C ARG A 49 -3.33 14.80 3.81
N LEU A 50 -3.96 15.96 3.82
CA LEU A 50 -5.31 16.19 3.31
C LEU A 50 -5.21 17.01 2.03
N THR A 51 -5.82 16.55 0.95
CA THR A 51 -5.83 17.25 -0.34
C THR A 51 -7.26 17.30 -0.86
N ARG A 52 -7.73 18.48 -1.26
CA ARG A 52 -9.01 18.65 -1.95
C ARG A 52 -8.78 18.94 -3.44
N HIS A 53 -9.32 18.09 -4.31
CA HIS A 53 -9.40 18.35 -5.74
C HIS A 53 -10.38 19.51 -6.00
N ARG A 54 -10.00 20.42 -6.90
CA ARG A 54 -10.83 21.59 -7.29
C ARG A 54 -11.86 21.26 -8.38
N ASP A 55 -11.73 20.10 -9.02
CA ASP A 55 -12.56 19.71 -10.15
C ASP A 55 -13.90 19.12 -9.67
N PRO A 56 -15.05 19.70 -10.07
CA PRO A 56 -16.38 19.21 -9.71
C PRO A 56 -16.72 17.81 -10.24
N ALA A 57 -16.04 17.32 -11.29
CA ALA A 57 -16.30 16.01 -11.88
C ALA A 57 -15.79 14.85 -10.99
N VAL A 58 -15.00 15.15 -9.96
CA VAL A 58 -14.50 14.17 -9.01
C VAL A 58 -15.56 13.88 -7.96
N GLN A 59 -16.15 12.69 -7.99
CA GLN A 59 -17.21 12.29 -7.04
C GLN A 59 -16.77 12.43 -5.58
N ARG A 60 -15.52 12.02 -5.26
CA ARG A 60 -14.92 12.11 -3.91
C ARG A 60 -13.70 13.01 -3.92
N PRO A 61 -13.87 14.34 -3.83
CA PRO A 61 -12.80 15.29 -4.08
C PRO A 61 -11.75 15.36 -2.96
N VAL A 62 -12.03 14.80 -1.77
CA VAL A 62 -11.09 14.89 -0.64
C VAL A 62 -10.31 13.58 -0.51
N VAL A 63 -9.00 13.67 -0.64
CA VAL A 63 -8.06 12.57 -0.40
C VAL A 63 -7.34 12.80 0.92
N ALA A 64 -7.45 11.82 1.82
CA ALA A 64 -6.70 11.79 3.07
C ALA A 64 -5.69 10.66 3.05
N GLN A 65 -4.45 10.96 3.42
CA GLN A 65 -3.37 9.98 3.52
C GLN A 65 -2.67 10.15 4.85
N ALA A 66 -2.41 9.06 5.57
CA ALA A 66 -1.58 9.06 6.77
C ALA A 66 -0.45 8.05 6.63
N ASN A 67 0.71 8.41 7.16
CA ASN A 67 1.84 7.53 7.37
C ASN A 67 2.24 7.62 8.85
N LEU A 68 2.23 6.50 9.56
CA LEU A 68 2.66 6.36 10.94
C LEU A 68 3.95 5.55 10.99
N ASP A 69 4.89 5.94 11.85
CA ASP A 69 6.04 5.09 12.20
C ASP A 69 5.80 4.43 13.56
N VAL A 70 5.62 3.11 13.55
CA VAL A 70 5.38 2.30 14.76
C VAL A 70 6.66 1.57 15.11
N ASP A 71 7.52 2.24 15.88
CA ASP A 71 8.87 1.79 16.24
C ASP A 71 9.70 1.26 15.04
N GLY A 72 9.82 2.06 13.98
CA GLY A 72 10.53 1.71 12.75
C GLY A 72 9.72 0.88 11.75
N ARG A 73 8.43 0.60 12.03
CA ARG A 73 7.51 -0.04 11.08
C ARG A 73 6.55 0.98 10.49
N PRO A 74 6.66 1.28 9.18
CA PRO A 74 5.74 2.21 8.55
C PRO A 74 4.35 1.58 8.38
N VAL A 75 3.32 2.28 8.84
CA VAL A 75 1.91 1.97 8.58
C VAL A 75 1.31 3.11 7.80
N ARG A 76 0.80 2.83 6.60
CA ARG A 76 0.16 3.83 5.75
C ARG A 76 -1.33 3.53 5.63
N ALA A 77 -2.13 4.57 5.41
CA ALA A 77 -3.50 4.44 4.94
C ALA A 77 -3.84 5.59 4.00
N GLN A 78 -4.68 5.31 3.01
CA GLN A 78 -5.23 6.32 2.11
C GLN A 78 -6.72 6.08 1.88
N VAL A 79 -7.50 7.15 1.90
CA VAL A 79 -8.95 7.13 1.67
C VAL A 79 -9.38 8.33 0.82
N GLN A 80 -10.54 8.20 0.18
CA GLN A 80 -11.22 9.28 -0.53
C GLN A 80 -12.64 9.45 0.02
N ALA A 81 -13.09 10.69 0.18
CA ALA A 81 -14.40 11.02 0.71
C ALA A 81 -14.95 12.33 0.11
N ASP A 82 -16.21 12.62 0.41
CA ASP A 82 -16.89 13.83 -0.06
C ASP A 82 -16.47 15.05 0.77
N THR A 83 -16.22 14.83 2.07
CA THR A 83 -15.83 15.89 3.02
C THR A 83 -14.52 15.54 3.74
N ALA A 84 -13.81 16.56 4.25
CA ALA A 84 -12.59 16.32 5.02
C ALA A 84 -12.85 15.62 6.34
N ARG A 85 -14.00 15.84 6.98
CA ARG A 85 -14.35 15.17 8.24
C ARG A 85 -14.55 13.68 8.01
N GLU A 86 -15.35 13.33 7.00
CA GLU A 86 -15.54 11.94 6.58
C GLU A 86 -14.22 11.28 6.16
N ALA A 87 -13.38 11.99 5.40
CA ALA A 87 -12.06 11.48 5.01
C ALA A 87 -11.18 11.16 6.22
N VAL A 88 -11.20 12.01 7.27
CA VAL A 88 -10.47 11.74 8.51
C VAL A 88 -11.05 10.55 9.26
N ASP A 89 -12.38 10.45 9.39
CA ASP A 89 -13.01 9.31 10.09
C ASP A 89 -12.74 7.97 9.38
N LEU A 90 -12.86 7.93 8.04
CA LEU A 90 -12.51 6.76 7.24
C LEU A 90 -11.02 6.40 7.38
N LEU A 91 -10.14 7.40 7.38
CA LEU A 91 -8.70 7.20 7.55
C LEU A 91 -8.39 6.58 8.92
N VAL A 92 -9.02 7.09 9.98
CA VAL A 92 -8.87 6.60 11.35
C VAL A 92 -9.35 5.16 11.46
N GLY A 93 -10.51 4.82 10.88
CA GLY A 93 -11.01 3.45 10.84
C GLY A 93 -10.05 2.50 10.12
N ARG A 94 -9.52 2.91 8.97
CA ARG A 94 -8.56 2.11 8.18
C ARG A 94 -7.24 1.90 8.93
N LEU A 95 -6.68 2.95 9.54
CA LEU A 95 -5.47 2.86 10.35
C LEU A 95 -5.65 1.98 11.58
N ARG A 96 -6.78 2.10 12.29
CA ARG A 96 -7.08 1.29 13.47
C ARG A 96 -7.02 -0.20 13.15
N ARG A 97 -7.75 -0.66 12.13
CA ARG A 97 -7.74 -2.07 11.70
C ARG A 97 -6.32 -2.56 11.37
N ARG A 98 -5.49 -1.71 10.77
CA ARG A 98 -4.09 -2.04 10.43
C ARG A 98 -3.20 -2.14 11.66
N LEU A 99 -3.35 -1.24 12.63
CA LEU A 99 -2.63 -1.29 13.89
C LEU A 99 -3.00 -2.52 14.71
N GLU A 100 -4.28 -2.87 14.78
CA GLU A 100 -4.78 -4.07 15.45
C GLU A 100 -4.20 -5.34 14.81
N ARG A 101 -4.28 -5.49 13.48
CA ARG A 101 -3.66 -6.63 12.76
C ARG A 101 -2.14 -6.69 12.95
N ALA A 102 -1.47 -5.54 12.97
CA ALA A 102 -0.03 -5.48 13.22
C ALA A 102 0.33 -5.93 14.64
N ALA A 103 -0.52 -5.63 15.62
CA ALA A 103 -0.37 -6.06 17.02
C ALA A 103 -0.55 -7.58 17.16
N GLU A 104 -1.64 -8.13 16.62
CA GLU A 104 -1.94 -9.57 16.66
C GLU A 104 -0.77 -10.41 16.11
N HIS A 105 -0.17 -9.97 15.01
CA HIS A 105 0.95 -10.68 14.39
C HIS A 105 2.26 -10.57 15.19
N TRP A 106 2.45 -9.48 15.96
CA TRP A 106 3.59 -9.35 16.86
C TRP A 106 3.51 -10.34 18.02
N ASP A 107 2.32 -10.50 18.61
CA ASP A 107 2.09 -11.43 19.71
C ASP A 107 2.28 -12.88 19.26
N ALA A 108 1.84 -13.20 18.03
CA ALA A 108 2.07 -14.50 17.41
C ALA A 108 3.57 -14.82 17.22
N ARG A 109 4.40 -13.82 16.88
CA ARG A 109 5.86 -14.00 16.74
C ARG A 109 6.61 -14.15 18.06
N ARG A 110 6.08 -13.65 19.18
CA ARG A 110 6.67 -13.84 20.52
C ARG A 110 6.22 -15.10 21.24
N GLY A 111 5.28 -15.87 20.65
CA GLY A 111 4.77 -17.10 21.26
C GLY A 111 3.88 -16.86 22.49
N GLU A 112 3.41 -15.63 22.72
CA GLU A 112 2.52 -15.29 23.85
C GLU A 112 1.05 -15.69 23.57
N LEU A 113 0.71 -16.03 22.32
CA LEU A 113 -0.52 -16.73 21.96
C LEU A 113 -0.20 -17.98 21.12
N PRO A 114 -0.98 -19.07 21.24
CA PRO A 114 -0.92 -20.17 20.29
C PRO A 114 -1.05 -19.60 18.86
N PRO A 115 -0.34 -20.15 17.85
CA PRO A 115 -0.58 -19.77 16.47
C PRO A 115 -2.06 -20.02 16.24
N ALA A 116 -2.78 -18.92 16.10
CA ALA A 116 -4.21 -18.95 15.98
C ALA A 116 -4.48 -19.78 14.70
N GLY A 117 -5.11 -20.95 14.86
CA GLY A 117 -5.32 -21.93 13.80
C GLY A 117 -5.99 -21.29 12.60
N PRO A 118 -5.91 -21.89 11.39
CA PRO A 118 -6.02 -21.22 10.08
C PRO A 118 -7.10 -20.14 10.09
N HIS A 119 -6.71 -18.93 10.49
CA HIS A 119 -7.68 -17.85 10.55
C HIS A 119 -7.96 -17.55 9.11
N GLU A 120 -9.24 -17.69 8.77
CA GLU A 120 -9.86 -17.12 7.60
C GLU A 120 -9.21 -15.75 7.41
N TRP A 121 -8.32 -15.66 6.43
CA TRP A 121 -7.98 -14.41 5.81
C TRP A 121 -9.30 -13.94 5.23
N ARG A 122 -10.14 -13.32 6.09
CA ARG A 122 -11.32 -12.60 5.70
C ARG A 122 -10.76 -11.39 5.00
N HIS A 123 -10.42 -11.61 3.74
CA HIS A 123 -10.61 -10.64 2.71
C HIS A 123 -12.08 -10.26 2.81
N GLU A 124 -12.41 -9.32 3.70
CA GLU A 124 -13.32 -8.26 3.29
C GLU A 124 -12.61 -7.63 2.09
N SER A 125 -12.83 -8.27 0.94
CA SER A 125 -12.58 -7.74 -0.36
C SER A 125 -13.42 -6.48 -0.43
N GLU A 126 -12.91 -5.37 0.10
CA GLU A 126 -13.38 -4.06 -0.36
C GLU A 126 -13.24 -4.13 -1.88
N PRO A 127 -14.36 -4.04 -2.62
CA PRO A 127 -14.45 -4.55 -3.96
C PRO A 127 -13.28 -4.11 -4.82
N ALA A 128 -12.72 -5.10 -5.53
CA ALA A 128 -11.83 -4.86 -6.64
C ALA A 128 -12.39 -3.77 -7.56
N HIS A 129 -11.49 -2.86 -7.94
CA HIS A 129 -11.56 -2.11 -9.19
C HIS A 129 -12.63 -1.02 -9.30
N ARG A 130 -12.44 0.06 -8.54
CA ARG A 130 -12.73 1.41 -9.04
C ARG A 130 -11.43 2.19 -9.04
N PRO A 131 -11.08 2.90 -10.12
CA PRO A 131 -9.83 3.65 -10.12
C PRO A 131 -9.86 4.70 -9.01
N ASN A 132 -9.13 4.43 -7.92
CA ASN A 132 -8.86 5.35 -6.81
C ASN A 132 -7.88 6.45 -7.26
N TYR A 133 -8.04 6.94 -8.49
CA TYR A 133 -7.25 7.98 -9.10
C TYR A 133 -8.14 8.92 -9.89
N PHE A 134 -7.71 10.18 -9.96
CA PHE A 134 -8.36 11.21 -10.73
C PHE A 134 -8.55 10.75 -12.19
N PRO A 135 -9.78 10.74 -12.72
CA PRO A 135 -10.04 10.32 -14.09
C PRO A 135 -9.37 11.30 -15.05
N ARG A 136 -8.31 10.84 -15.71
CA ARG A 136 -7.57 11.60 -16.71
C ARG A 136 -7.66 10.90 -18.06
N PRO A 137 -7.94 11.60 -19.17
CA PRO A 137 -7.82 11.05 -20.52
C PRO A 137 -6.43 10.45 -20.76
N ALA A 138 -6.35 9.31 -21.46
CA ALA A 138 -5.09 8.55 -21.58
C ALA A 138 -3.96 9.37 -22.20
N ASP A 139 -4.27 10.18 -23.21
CA ASP A 139 -3.40 11.13 -23.91
C ASP A 139 -2.82 12.23 -23.00
N GLN A 140 -3.49 12.52 -21.89
CA GLN A 140 -3.03 13.51 -20.90
C GLN A 140 -2.22 12.88 -19.76
N ARG A 141 -2.17 11.55 -19.67
CA ARG A 141 -1.42 10.86 -18.61
C ARG A 141 0.07 10.89 -18.93
N ARG A 142 0.89 11.09 -17.90
CA ARG A 142 2.35 11.21 -18.01
C ARG A 142 3.01 10.50 -16.85
N VAL A 143 4.20 9.96 -17.05
CA VAL A 143 5.03 9.44 -15.96
C VAL A 143 5.66 10.63 -15.23
N ILE A 144 5.02 11.09 -14.16
CA ILE A 144 5.47 12.27 -13.40
C ILE A 144 6.29 11.91 -12.16
N ARG A 145 6.25 10.65 -11.72
CA ARG A 145 6.99 10.17 -10.54
C ARG A 145 7.78 8.93 -10.90
N ARG A 146 9.09 8.99 -10.71
CA ARG A 146 10.00 7.84 -10.81
C ARG A 146 10.56 7.54 -9.43
N LYS A 147 10.53 6.27 -9.01
CA LYS A 147 11.13 5.81 -7.76
C LYS A 147 12.07 4.64 -8.06
N SER A 148 13.32 4.74 -7.61
CA SER A 148 14.23 3.61 -7.52
C SER A 148 14.17 3.04 -6.09
N PHE A 149 14.11 1.71 -5.96
CA PHE A 149 14.14 1.05 -4.65
C PHE A 149 15.18 -0.07 -4.63
N THR A 150 16.02 -0.09 -3.59
CA THR A 150 16.81 -1.26 -3.23
C THR A 150 15.89 -2.23 -2.51
N MET A 151 15.64 -3.39 -3.11
CA MET A 151 14.65 -4.35 -2.64
C MET A 151 15.33 -5.43 -1.81
N ALA A 152 15.21 -5.34 -0.48
CA ALA A 152 15.71 -6.38 0.41
C ALA A 152 14.98 -7.71 0.08
N PRO A 153 15.69 -8.86 -0.01
CA PRO A 153 15.05 -10.13 -0.26
C PRO A 153 14.07 -10.50 0.85
N CYS A 154 12.83 -10.84 0.50
CA CYS A 154 11.81 -11.28 1.46
C CYS A 154 10.95 -12.43 0.92
N THR A 155 10.18 -13.05 1.81
CA THR A 155 9.26 -14.14 1.49
C THR A 155 7.93 -13.59 0.97
N VAL A 156 7.10 -14.44 0.35
CA VAL A 156 5.76 -14.04 -0.12
C VAL A 156 4.87 -13.59 1.05
N ASP A 157 4.97 -14.25 2.20
CA ASP A 157 4.20 -13.88 3.40
C ASP A 157 4.65 -12.52 3.97
N ASP A 158 5.96 -12.24 3.96
CA ASP A 158 6.48 -10.92 4.34
C ASP A 158 6.03 -9.83 3.37
N ALA A 159 6.08 -10.11 2.07
CA ALA A 159 5.60 -9.19 1.03
C ALA A 159 4.11 -8.88 1.19
N ALA A 160 3.27 -9.88 1.48
CA ALA A 160 1.84 -9.68 1.73
C ALA A 160 1.61 -8.80 2.96
N ARG A 161 2.33 -9.06 4.05
CA ARG A 161 2.26 -8.25 5.27
C ARG A 161 2.69 -6.80 5.03
N GLU A 162 3.76 -6.58 4.28
CA GLU A 162 4.21 -5.23 3.94
C GLU A 162 3.24 -4.50 3.00
N MET A 163 2.71 -5.20 2.00
CA MET A 163 1.66 -4.69 1.12
C MET A 163 0.45 -4.20 1.92
N ASP A 164 0.00 -5.04 2.87
CA ASP A 164 -1.10 -4.72 3.77
C ASP A 164 -0.75 -3.52 4.64
N LEU A 165 0.39 -3.49 5.33
CA LEU A 165 0.78 -2.38 6.22
C LEU A 165 0.93 -1.04 5.47
N LEU A 166 1.39 -1.08 4.22
CA LEU A 166 1.64 0.12 3.41
C LEU A 166 0.45 0.60 2.58
N ASP A 167 -0.66 -0.14 2.59
CA ASP A 167 -1.87 0.18 1.82
C ASP A 167 -1.57 0.25 0.32
N TYR A 168 -0.84 -0.75 -0.16
CA TYR A 168 -0.53 -0.88 -1.57
C TYR A 168 -1.38 -1.98 -2.19
N ASP A 169 -1.79 -1.76 -3.43
CA ASP A 169 -2.52 -2.78 -4.21
C ASP A 169 -1.58 -3.86 -4.77
N PHE A 170 -0.28 -3.56 -4.77
CA PHE A 170 0.80 -4.46 -5.18
C PHE A 170 2.05 -4.20 -4.35
N HIS A 171 2.93 -5.19 -4.25
CA HIS A 171 4.23 -5.08 -3.61
C HIS A 171 5.31 -5.69 -4.50
N LEU A 172 6.26 -4.85 -4.92
CA LEU A 172 7.43 -5.23 -5.70
C LEU A 172 8.58 -5.54 -4.75
N PHE A 173 9.07 -6.78 -4.75
CA PHE A 173 10.15 -7.26 -3.87
C PHE A 173 11.09 -8.22 -4.59
N THR A 174 12.26 -8.49 -3.99
CA THR A 174 13.14 -9.57 -4.45
C THR A 174 12.73 -10.83 -3.73
N GLU A 175 12.22 -11.83 -4.45
CA GLU A 175 11.78 -13.07 -3.81
C GLU A 175 13.00 -13.85 -3.32
N LYS A 176 12.97 -14.25 -2.04
CA LYS A 176 14.14 -14.78 -1.32
C LYS A 176 14.73 -16.09 -1.87
N GLY A 177 13.92 -16.97 -2.46
CA GLY A 177 14.35 -18.30 -2.92
C GLY A 177 14.88 -18.30 -4.34
N THR A 178 14.23 -17.53 -5.21
CA THR A 178 14.59 -17.33 -6.61
C THR A 178 15.63 -16.23 -6.80
N GLY A 179 15.71 -15.27 -5.88
CA GLY A 179 16.53 -14.06 -6.01
C GLY A 179 16.01 -13.10 -7.10
N THR A 180 14.78 -13.30 -7.59
CA THR A 180 14.24 -12.54 -8.72
C THR A 180 13.24 -11.49 -8.28
N ALA A 181 13.21 -10.38 -9.02
CA ALA A 181 12.19 -9.36 -8.85
C ALA A 181 10.81 -9.97 -9.10
N SER A 182 9.92 -9.77 -8.14
CA SER A 182 8.57 -10.34 -8.13
C SER A 182 7.56 -9.30 -7.64
N VAL A 183 6.34 -9.40 -8.14
CA VAL A 183 5.21 -8.56 -7.70
C VAL A 183 4.12 -9.45 -7.13
N LEU A 184 3.78 -9.20 -5.86
CA LEU A 184 2.59 -9.74 -5.22
C LEU A 184 1.45 -8.71 -5.34
N TYR A 185 0.23 -9.15 -5.58
CA TYR A 185 -0.95 -8.26 -5.65
C TYR A 185 -2.23 -9.04 -5.39
N HIS A 186 -3.31 -8.32 -5.13
CA HIS A 186 -4.62 -8.93 -4.98
C HIS A 186 -5.24 -9.30 -6.33
N ALA A 187 -5.52 -10.59 -6.53
CA ALA A 187 -6.26 -11.08 -7.69
C ALA A 187 -6.80 -12.50 -7.47
N GLY A 188 -7.92 -12.80 -8.12
CA GLY A 188 -8.50 -14.14 -8.17
C GLY A 188 -9.11 -14.62 -6.84
N PRO A 189 -9.58 -15.88 -6.80
CA PRO A 189 -10.31 -16.43 -5.66
C PRO A 189 -9.44 -16.67 -4.42
N THR A 190 -8.12 -16.83 -4.60
CA THR A 190 -7.15 -17.01 -3.52
C THR A 190 -6.83 -15.72 -2.76
N GLY A 191 -7.27 -14.57 -3.27
CA GLY A 191 -6.98 -13.26 -2.68
C GLY A 191 -5.61 -12.70 -3.07
N TYR A 192 -4.62 -13.53 -3.41
CA TYR A 192 -3.29 -13.11 -3.86
C TYR A 192 -2.81 -13.82 -5.13
N ARG A 193 -2.10 -13.07 -5.98
CA ARG A 193 -1.36 -13.55 -7.15
C ARG A 193 0.09 -13.04 -7.14
N LEU A 194 1.03 -13.92 -7.47
CA LEU A 194 2.46 -13.62 -7.59
C LEU A 194 2.87 -13.65 -9.06
N ALA A 195 3.61 -12.64 -9.52
CA ALA A 195 4.28 -12.65 -10.82
C ALA A 195 5.78 -12.51 -10.63
N LEU A 196 6.57 -13.40 -11.23
CA LEU A 196 8.03 -13.37 -11.20
C LEU A 196 8.58 -12.80 -12.51
N ALA A 197 9.71 -12.09 -12.43
CA ALA A 197 10.46 -11.70 -13.61
C ALA A 197 10.97 -12.91 -14.42
N ALA A 198 11.24 -14.03 -13.74
CA ALA A 198 11.60 -15.31 -14.35
C ALA A 198 10.60 -16.40 -13.92
N PRO A 199 9.49 -16.60 -14.66
CA PRO A 199 8.46 -17.58 -14.30
C PRO A 199 8.96 -19.03 -14.21
N ALA A 200 10.01 -19.36 -14.96
CA ALA A 200 10.64 -20.69 -14.91
C ALA A 200 11.22 -21.06 -13.53
N LEU A 201 11.37 -20.10 -12.62
CA LEU A 201 11.83 -20.33 -11.25
C LEU A 201 10.67 -20.49 -10.24
N ALA A 202 9.42 -20.61 -10.69
CA ALA A 202 8.26 -20.72 -9.81
C ALA A 202 8.39 -21.84 -8.75
N ASP A 203 8.96 -22.99 -9.12
CA ASP A 203 9.16 -24.13 -8.20
C ASP A 203 10.25 -23.89 -7.14
N ARG A 204 11.00 -22.79 -7.26
CA ARG A 204 12.08 -22.39 -6.34
C ARG A 204 11.69 -21.22 -5.44
N VAL A 205 10.44 -20.79 -5.48
CA VAL A 205 9.92 -19.77 -4.56
C VAL A 205 10.04 -20.29 -3.13
N SER A 206 10.47 -19.41 -2.22
CA SER A 206 10.59 -19.74 -0.79
C SER A 206 9.27 -20.25 -0.24
N GLN A 207 9.32 -21.13 0.76
CA GLN A 207 8.11 -21.60 1.44
C GLN A 207 7.24 -20.43 1.93
N TYR A 208 5.93 -20.54 1.72
CA TYR A 208 4.92 -19.58 2.11
C TYR A 208 3.68 -20.30 2.65
N ALA A 209 2.92 -19.64 3.53
CA ALA A 209 1.69 -20.17 4.11
C ALA A 209 0.42 -19.64 3.40
N LEU A 210 0.51 -18.48 2.76
CA LEU A 210 -0.63 -17.86 2.10
C LEU A 210 -1.11 -18.64 0.86
N PRO A 211 -2.43 -18.69 0.60
CA PRO A 211 -2.95 -19.19 -0.67
C PRO A 211 -2.60 -18.20 -1.79
N VAL A 212 -1.58 -18.53 -2.59
CA VAL A 212 -1.07 -17.66 -3.65
C VAL A 212 -1.10 -18.38 -4.98
N THR A 213 -1.69 -17.74 -5.99
CA THR A 213 -1.61 -18.20 -7.37
C THR A 213 -0.35 -17.65 -8.04
N ILE A 214 0.54 -18.50 -8.54
CA ILE A 214 1.74 -18.05 -9.26
C ILE A 214 1.46 -17.92 -10.76
N SER A 215 1.74 -16.74 -11.33
CA SER A 215 1.63 -16.44 -12.75
C SER A 215 2.75 -17.12 -13.54
N GLN A 216 2.38 -17.94 -14.52
CA GLN A 216 3.31 -18.57 -15.47
C GLN A 216 3.60 -17.69 -16.70
N GLN A 217 2.96 -16.52 -16.79
CA GLN A 217 3.12 -15.63 -17.95
C GLN A 217 4.45 -14.87 -17.86
N PRO A 218 5.29 -14.89 -18.91
CA PRO A 218 6.49 -14.07 -18.97
C PRO A 218 6.13 -12.59 -19.01
N LEU A 219 7.00 -11.77 -18.41
CA LEU A 219 6.83 -10.33 -18.45
C LEU A 219 7.09 -9.80 -19.86
N PRO A 220 6.22 -8.92 -20.39
CA PRO A 220 6.49 -8.28 -21.66
C PRO A 220 7.70 -7.34 -21.52
N CYS A 221 8.54 -7.27 -22.56
CA CYS A 221 9.60 -6.27 -22.66
C CYS A 221 9.05 -5.03 -23.36
N LEU A 222 8.98 -3.89 -22.67
CA LEU A 222 8.30 -2.68 -23.16
C LEU A 222 9.12 -1.42 -22.87
N THR A 223 8.95 -0.41 -23.72
CA THR A 223 9.35 0.98 -23.42
C THR A 223 8.36 1.60 -22.41
N GLU A 224 8.71 2.74 -21.80
CA GLU A 224 7.77 3.46 -20.92
C GLU A 224 6.44 3.78 -21.65
N GLU A 225 6.52 4.20 -22.91
CA GLU A 225 5.36 4.51 -23.76
C GLU A 225 4.51 3.27 -24.04
N GLY A 226 5.13 2.18 -24.50
CA GLY A 226 4.41 0.92 -24.74
C GLY A 226 3.79 0.32 -23.47
N ALA A 227 4.43 0.52 -22.31
CA ALA A 227 3.86 0.14 -21.02
C ALA A 227 2.65 1.01 -20.66
N ALA A 228 2.70 2.33 -20.90
CA ALA A 228 1.60 3.24 -20.65
C ALA A 228 0.38 2.95 -21.55
N ASP A 229 0.63 2.68 -22.84
CA ASP A 229 -0.41 2.32 -23.80
C ASP A 229 -1.09 1.01 -23.40
N ARG A 230 -0.29 -0.01 -23.05
CA ARG A 230 -0.82 -1.31 -22.63
C ARG A 230 -1.62 -1.22 -21.33
N LEU A 231 -1.13 -0.46 -20.35
CA LEU A 231 -1.84 -0.21 -19.10
C LEU A 231 -3.19 0.47 -19.36
N ALA A 232 -3.23 1.48 -20.23
CA ALA A 232 -4.44 2.19 -20.61
C ALA A 232 -5.43 1.31 -21.38
N MET A 233 -4.95 0.56 -22.37
CA MET A 233 -5.76 -0.32 -23.23
C MET A 233 -6.43 -1.44 -22.43
N LEU A 234 -5.69 -2.04 -21.49
CA LEU A 234 -6.20 -3.15 -20.68
C LEU A 234 -6.94 -2.69 -19.41
N GLY A 235 -6.97 -1.39 -19.11
CA GLY A 235 -7.62 -0.84 -17.93
C GLY A 235 -7.06 -1.42 -16.61
N LEU A 236 -5.79 -1.82 -16.61
CA LEU A 236 -5.14 -2.45 -15.46
C LEU A 236 -4.75 -1.38 -14.41
N PRO A 237 -4.74 -1.73 -13.10
CA PRO A 237 -4.36 -0.79 -12.05
C PRO A 237 -2.85 -0.51 -12.02
N PHE A 238 -2.06 -1.51 -12.41
CA PHE A 238 -0.62 -1.45 -12.61
C PHE A 238 -0.19 -2.46 -13.68
N LEU A 239 1.04 -2.33 -14.16
CA LEU A 239 1.67 -3.22 -15.12
C LEU A 239 3.08 -3.56 -14.65
N PHE A 240 3.37 -4.85 -14.49
CA PHE A 240 4.71 -5.38 -14.23
C PHE A 240 5.32 -5.86 -15.56
N PHE A 241 6.51 -5.35 -15.89
CA PHE A 241 7.14 -5.56 -17.21
C PHE A 241 8.66 -5.49 -17.12
N ILE A 242 9.38 -5.95 -18.15
CA ILE A 242 10.82 -5.70 -18.29
C ILE A 242 11.01 -4.39 -19.03
N HIS A 243 11.74 -3.45 -18.42
CA HIS A 243 11.99 -2.15 -19.05
C HIS A 243 13.03 -2.27 -20.17
N ALA A 244 12.63 -2.01 -21.41
CA ALA A 244 13.45 -2.25 -22.59
C ALA A 244 14.82 -1.54 -22.57
N ALA A 245 14.89 -0.33 -22.01
CA ALA A 245 16.15 0.42 -21.94
C ALA A 245 17.13 -0.05 -20.84
N TYR A 246 16.62 -0.68 -19.77
CA TYR A 246 17.41 -1.01 -18.58
C TYR A 246 17.55 -2.52 -18.36
N GLY A 247 16.77 -3.34 -19.07
CA GLY A 247 16.75 -4.79 -18.91
C GLY A 247 16.24 -5.27 -17.54
N CYS A 248 15.67 -4.38 -16.72
CA CYS A 248 15.25 -4.70 -15.35
C CYS A 248 13.73 -4.71 -15.19
N ALA A 249 13.25 -5.57 -14.31
CA ALA A 249 11.83 -5.68 -14.01
C ALA A 249 11.32 -4.42 -13.31
N SER A 250 10.27 -3.81 -13.85
CA SER A 250 9.76 -2.50 -13.45
C SER A 250 8.24 -2.52 -13.34
N VAL A 251 7.68 -1.62 -12.53
CA VAL A 251 6.23 -1.49 -12.35
C VAL A 251 5.76 -0.08 -12.73
N LEU A 252 4.85 -0.01 -13.69
CA LEU A 252 4.09 1.20 -14.02
C LEU A 252 2.74 1.13 -13.31
N TYR A 253 2.32 2.18 -12.61
CA TYR A 253 1.06 2.19 -11.86
C TYR A 253 0.35 3.53 -11.93
N HIS A 254 -0.96 3.49 -11.69
CA HIS A 254 -1.79 4.68 -11.55
C HIS A 254 -1.52 5.42 -10.24
N ARG A 255 -1.27 6.73 -10.33
CA ARG A 255 -1.20 7.61 -9.17
C ARG A 255 -2.56 8.23 -8.88
N TYR A 256 -2.77 8.63 -7.63
CA TYR A 256 -4.00 9.30 -7.20
C TYR A 256 -4.38 10.54 -8.03
N ASP A 257 -3.40 11.24 -8.63
CA ASP A 257 -3.58 12.44 -9.46
C ASP A 257 -3.90 12.14 -10.94
N GLY A 258 -4.12 10.86 -11.27
CA GLY A 258 -4.49 10.39 -12.61
C GLY A 258 -3.30 10.23 -13.55
N HIS A 259 -2.10 10.63 -13.13
CA HIS A 259 -0.86 10.38 -13.86
C HIS A 259 -0.27 9.01 -13.51
N TYR A 260 0.87 8.67 -14.11
CA TYR A 260 1.57 7.43 -13.85
C TYR A 260 2.77 7.62 -12.93
N GLY A 261 3.04 6.59 -12.14
CA GLY A 261 4.29 6.40 -11.43
C GLY A 261 5.03 5.20 -12.01
N LEU A 262 6.35 5.31 -12.08
CA LEU A 262 7.24 4.22 -12.47
C LEU A 262 8.13 3.84 -11.29
N ILE A 263 8.20 2.55 -11.01
CA ILE A 263 9.12 1.96 -10.05
C ILE A 263 10.12 1.12 -10.81
N THR A 264 11.40 1.40 -10.60
CA THR A 264 12.52 0.61 -11.10
C THR A 264 13.35 0.10 -9.91
N PRO A 265 13.97 -1.07 -9.98
CA PRO A 265 14.96 -1.47 -9.00
C PRO A 265 16.13 -0.49 -9.03
N ALA A 266 16.68 -0.17 -7.86
CA ALA A 266 17.97 0.50 -7.77
C ALA A 266 19.05 -0.50 -8.21
N GLY A 267 19.88 -0.09 -9.17
CA GLY A 267 21.05 -0.86 -9.61
C GLY A 267 22.14 -0.94 -8.56
#